data_AF-A0A5J4Q6W6-F1
#
_entry.id   AF-A0A5J4Q6W6-F1
#
_cell.length_a   1.000
_cell.length_b   1.000
_cell.length_c   1.000
_cell.angle_alpha   90.00
_cell.angle_beta   90.00
_cell.angle_gamma   90.00
#
_symmetry.space_group_name_H-M   'P 1'
#
loop_
_entity.id
_entity.type
_entity.pdbx_description
1 polymer ?
#
loop_
_entity_poly.entity_id
_entity_poly.type
_entity_poly.pdbx_seq_one_letter_code
_entity_poly.pdbx_strand_id
1 'polypeptide(L)'
;MKKRFIFFSMLTMLLFSVYSCKDGDEELVPTSISNLRSETREGVVMLKWDIPADSNYFFLEVSYDDPRIARKVKKLASIYTDSRWCYKKYAVIKI
;
A
#
# COMPACT_ATOMS: atom_id res chain seq x y z
N MET A 1 -18.42 -38.38 33.82
CA MET A 1 -18.66 -37.90 32.44
C MET A 1 -17.91 -36.60 32.07
N LYS A 2 -17.70 -35.65 33.01
CA LYS A 2 -16.97 -34.39 32.76
C LYS A 2 -15.51 -34.54 32.30
N LYS A 3 -14.73 -35.50 32.85
CA LYS A 3 -13.32 -35.72 32.46
C LYS A 3 -13.14 -36.22 31.02
N ARG A 4 -14.09 -37.02 30.52
CA ARG A 4 -14.11 -37.47 29.12
C ARG A 4 -14.45 -36.31 28.18
N PHE A 5 -15.36 -35.41 28.60
CA PHE A 5 -15.71 -34.21 27.85
C PHE A 5 -14.54 -33.23 27.70
N ILE A 6 -13.70 -33.09 28.74
CA ILE A 6 -12.48 -32.27 28.69
C ILE A 6 -11.47 -32.87 27.71
N PHE A 7 -11.28 -34.20 27.71
CA PHE A 7 -10.41 -34.86 26.75
C PHE A 7 -10.87 -34.70 25.30
N PHE A 8 -12.17 -34.81 25.04
CA PHE A 8 -12.73 -34.57 23.71
C PHE A 8 -12.56 -33.10 23.25
N SER A 9 -12.71 -32.14 24.17
CA SER A 9 -12.50 -30.71 23.89
C SER A 9 -11.04 -30.36 23.58
N MET A 10 -10.08 -30.99 24.27
CA MET A 10 -8.66 -30.75 24.02
C MET A 10 -8.21 -31.38 22.69
N LEU A 11 -8.79 -32.51 22.31
CA LEU A 11 -8.49 -33.19 21.05
C LEU A 11 -9.03 -32.43 19.83
N THR A 12 -10.20 -31.79 19.93
CA THR A 12 -10.74 -30.97 18.85
C THR A 12 -9.97 -29.67 18.66
N MET A 13 -9.52 -29.03 19.75
CA MET A 13 -8.69 -27.82 19.67
C MET A 13 -7.35 -28.05 18.96
N LEU A 14 -6.77 -29.25 19.09
CA LEU A 14 -5.54 -29.65 18.40
C LEU A 14 -5.73 -29.90 16.89
N LEU A 15 -6.97 -30.18 16.44
CA LEU A 15 -7.29 -30.43 15.03
C LEU A 15 -7.53 -29.13 14.25
N PHE A 16 -7.82 -28.01 14.93
CA PHE A 16 -8.04 -26.70 14.29
C PHE A 16 -6.76 -25.89 14.08
N SER A 17 -5.61 -26.30 14.61
CA SER A 17 -4.35 -25.56 14.50
C SER A 17 -3.59 -25.76 13.18
N VAL A 18 -4.09 -26.59 12.26
CA VAL A 18 -3.41 -26.88 10.97
C VAL A 18 -3.86 -26.00 9.81
N TYR A 19 -4.77 -25.05 10.01
CA TYR A 19 -5.07 -24.01 9.01
C TYR A 19 -4.00 -22.90 9.08
N SER A 20 -2.77 -23.24 8.73
CA SER A 20 -1.74 -22.25 8.43
C SER A 20 -1.97 -21.80 7.00
N CYS A 21 -2.27 -20.51 6.81
CA CYS A 21 -2.29 -19.91 5.48
C CYS A 21 -0.87 -20.06 4.94
N LYS A 22 -0.69 -20.96 3.97
CA LYS A 22 0.58 -21.08 3.26
C LYS A 22 0.66 -19.85 2.39
N ASP A 23 1.49 -18.89 2.79
CA ASP A 23 1.86 -17.76 1.95
C ASP A 23 2.45 -18.36 0.68
N GLY A 24 1.67 -18.33 -0.40
CA GLY A 24 2.19 -18.63 -1.73
C GLY A 24 3.10 -17.47 -2.07
N ASP A 25 4.41 -17.73 -2.08
CA ASP A 25 5.46 -16.77 -2.45
C ASP A 25 5.43 -16.43 -3.95
N GLU A 26 4.24 -16.24 -4.52
CA GLU A 26 4.10 -15.58 -5.81
C GLU A 26 4.36 -14.10 -5.53
N GLU A 27 5.59 -13.66 -5.81
CA GLU A 27 5.97 -12.25 -5.73
C GLU A 27 5.12 -11.47 -6.74
N LEU A 28 3.95 -10.99 -6.28
CA LEU A 28 3.04 -10.17 -7.06
C LEU A 28 3.71 -8.82 -7.30
N VAL A 29 4.40 -8.70 -8.43
CA VAL A 29 4.99 -7.42 -8.85
C VAL A 29 3.85 -6.46 -9.18
N PRO A 30 3.78 -5.28 -8.54
CA PRO A 30 2.72 -4.33 -8.79
C PRO A 30 2.82 -3.76 -10.21
N THR A 31 1.66 -3.53 -10.84
CA THR A 31 1.55 -2.89 -12.15
C THR A 31 2.20 -1.51 -12.10
N SER A 32 3.08 -1.23 -13.06
CA SER A 32 3.76 0.06 -13.14
C SER A 32 2.79 1.16 -13.58
N ILE A 33 2.93 2.34 -12.98
CA ILE A 33 2.21 3.53 -13.44
C ILE A 33 2.89 4.17 -14.64
N SER A 34 2.12 4.91 -15.44
CA SER A 34 2.62 5.60 -16.63
C SER A 34 2.19 7.07 -16.65
N ASN A 35 2.81 7.84 -17.54
CA ASN A 35 2.47 9.25 -17.79
C ASN A 35 2.49 10.15 -16.54
N LEU A 36 3.45 9.92 -15.63
CA LEU A 36 3.67 10.80 -14.49
C LEU A 36 4.02 12.21 -15.00
N ARG A 37 3.14 13.17 -14.71
CA ARG A 37 3.28 14.57 -15.07
C ARG A 37 3.12 15.45 -13.84
N SER A 38 3.80 16.59 -13.85
CA SER A 38 3.72 17.59 -12.79
C SER A 38 3.10 18.88 -13.33
N GLU A 39 2.10 19.39 -12.62
CA GLU A 39 1.45 20.67 -12.90
C GLU A 39 1.73 21.63 -11.76
N THR A 40 2.36 22.74 -12.08
CA THR A 40 2.64 23.78 -11.10
C THR A 40 1.39 24.63 -10.86
N ARG A 41 0.98 24.77 -9.60
CA ARG A 41 -0.08 25.69 -9.16
C ARG A 41 0.46 26.67 -8.11
N GLU A 42 -0.39 27.55 -7.59
CA GLU A 42 0.02 28.50 -6.54
C GLU A 42 0.41 27.75 -5.26
N GLY A 43 1.69 27.82 -4.89
CA GLY A 43 2.23 27.18 -3.67
C GLY A 43 2.35 25.65 -3.69
N VAL A 44 1.76 24.96 -4.66
CA VAL A 44 1.74 23.48 -4.76
C VAL A 44 2.12 22.98 -6.16
N VAL A 45 2.68 21.77 -6.22
CA VAL A 45 2.86 20.99 -7.44
C VAL A 45 1.87 19.84 -7.37
N MET A 46 1.00 19.75 -8.37
CA MET A 46 0.11 18.63 -8.56
C MET A 46 0.83 17.56 -9.37
N LEU A 47 0.89 16.35 -8.86
CA LEU A 47 1.30 15.18 -9.63
C LEU A 47 0.05 14.54 -10.21
N LYS A 48 0.13 14.14 -11.48
CA LYS A 48 -0.90 13.34 -12.13
C LYS A 48 -0.25 12.13 -12.79
N TRP A 49 -0.95 11.01 -12.82
CA TRP A 49 -0.51 9.77 -13.45
C TRP A 49 -1.73 9.06 -14.02
N ASP A 50 -1.48 8.14 -14.94
CA ASP A 50 -2.56 7.32 -15.50
C ASP A 50 -2.74 6.06 -14.65
N ILE A 51 -3.99 5.70 -14.37
CA ILE A 51 -4.34 4.47 -13.65
C ILE A 51 -4.39 3.33 -14.68
N PRO A 52 -3.54 2.29 -14.57
CA PRO A 52 -3.58 1.14 -15.47
C PRO A 52 -4.93 0.42 -15.37
N ALA A 53 -5.47 -0.03 -16.50
CA ALA A 53 -6.73 -0.79 -16.52
C ALA A 53 -6.62 -2.15 -15.81
N ASP A 54 -5.41 -2.71 -15.78
CA ASP A 54 -5.00 -3.96 -15.15
C ASP A 54 -4.24 -3.71 -13.83
N SER A 55 -4.53 -2.61 -13.14
CA SER A 55 -3.90 -2.26 -11.87
C SER A 55 -4.12 -3.34 -10.81
N ASN A 56 -3.04 -3.95 -10.31
CA ASN A 56 -3.06 -4.97 -9.26
C ASN A 56 -2.62 -4.45 -7.87
N TYR A 57 -2.54 -3.12 -7.70
CA TYR A 57 -2.14 -2.46 -6.45
C TYR A 57 -3.32 -1.73 -5.79
N PHE A 58 -3.36 -1.69 -4.45
CA PHE A 58 -4.37 -0.90 -3.72
C PHE A 58 -3.96 0.55 -3.50
N PHE A 59 -2.66 0.77 -3.25
CA PHE A 59 -2.11 2.07 -2.92
C PHE A 59 -0.80 2.32 -3.66
N LEU A 60 -0.60 3.57 -4.05
CA LEU A 60 0.65 4.11 -4.57
C LEU A 60 1.30 5.01 -3.53
N GLU A 61 2.56 4.75 -3.18
CA GLU A 61 3.33 5.63 -2.30
C GLU A 61 3.91 6.80 -3.12
N VAL A 62 3.42 8.00 -2.85
CA VAL A 62 4.02 9.24 -3.36
C VAL A 62 5.00 9.74 -2.31
N SER A 63 6.30 9.72 -2.66
CA SER A 63 7.36 10.23 -1.80
C SER A 63 7.97 11.52 -2.35
N TYR A 64 8.18 12.51 -1.47
CA TYR A 64 8.83 13.76 -1.82
C TYR A 64 9.62 14.32 -0.63
N ASP A 65 10.70 15.04 -0.91
CA ASP A 65 11.50 15.69 0.12
C ASP A 65 10.88 17.05 0.51
N ASP A 66 10.60 17.25 1.79
CA ASP A 66 10.14 18.54 2.33
C ASP A 66 11.22 19.16 3.23
N PRO A 67 11.95 20.19 2.76
CA PRO A 67 13.00 20.83 3.53
C PRO A 67 12.44 21.81 4.58
N ARG A 68 11.14 22.08 4.64
CA ARG A 68 10.55 22.80 5.79
C ARG A 68 10.70 21.96 7.07
N ILE A 69 10.56 20.66 6.92
CA ILE A 69 10.68 19.68 8.01
C ILE A 69 11.97 18.85 7.92
N ALA A 70 12.83 19.16 6.93
CA ALA A 70 14.07 18.47 6.59
C ALA A 70 13.93 16.94 6.51
N ARG A 71 12.78 16.45 6.01
CA ARG A 71 12.44 15.02 6.01
C ARG A 71 11.68 14.63 4.75
N LYS A 72 11.81 13.36 4.37
CA LYS A 72 11.00 12.74 3.32
C LYS A 72 9.57 12.56 3.81
N VAL A 73 8.62 13.10 3.06
CA VAL A 73 7.19 12.90 3.29
C VAL A 73 6.72 11.76 2.38
N LYS A 74 6.02 10.80 2.98
CA LYS A 74 5.36 9.69 2.28
C LYS A 74 3.85 9.87 2.36
N LYS A 75 3.15 9.72 1.24
CA LYS A 75 1.68 9.76 1.20
C LYS A 75 1.16 8.60 0.35
N LEU A 76 0.13 7.90 0.82
CA LEU A 76 -0.49 6.76 0.10
C LEU A 76 -1.72 7.20 -0.70
N ALA A 77 -1.68 7.05 -2.02
CA ALA A 77 -2.78 7.40 -2.93
C ALA A 77 -3.53 6.11 -3.26
N SER A 78 -4.85 6.13 -3.24
CA SER A 78 -5.60 4.93 -3.61
C SER A 78 -5.52 4.67 -5.11
N ILE A 79 -5.77 3.43 -5.52
CA ILE A 79 -5.90 3.02 -6.92
C ILE A 79 -6.87 3.89 -7.74
N TYR A 80 -7.89 4.45 -7.09
CA TYR A 80 -8.90 5.32 -7.72
C TYR A 80 -8.46 6.78 -7.85
N THR A 81 -7.28 7.13 -7.35
CA THR A 81 -6.75 8.49 -7.38
C THR A 81 -5.73 8.62 -8.51
N ASP A 82 -5.96 9.57 -9.41
CA ASP A 82 -5.10 9.89 -10.55
C ASP A 82 -4.21 11.12 -10.30
N SER A 83 -4.41 11.81 -9.18
CA SER A 83 -3.81 13.11 -8.92
C SER A 83 -3.54 13.39 -7.44
N ARG A 84 -2.43 14.08 -7.15
CA ARG A 84 -2.08 14.46 -5.77
C ARG A 84 -1.20 15.69 -5.63
N TRP A 85 -1.50 16.48 -4.59
CA TRP A 85 -0.79 17.71 -4.26
C TRP A 85 0.45 17.46 -3.39
N CYS A 86 1.59 17.97 -3.87
CA CYS A 86 2.85 18.13 -3.16
C CYS A 86 3.18 19.62 -3.00
N TYR A 87 3.95 19.99 -1.99
CA TYR A 87 4.33 21.40 -1.82
C TYR A 87 5.41 21.79 -2.84
N LYS A 88 5.16 22.88 -3.59
CA LYS A 88 5.83 23.25 -4.85
C LYS A 88 7.33 23.39 -4.77
N LYS A 89 7.86 23.70 -3.59
CA LYS A 89 9.17 24.32 -3.53
C LYS A 89 10.31 23.29 -3.60
N TYR A 90 10.06 21.98 -3.44
CA TYR A 90 11.16 21.01 -3.17
C TYR A 90 10.93 19.52 -3.53
N ALA A 91 9.88 19.17 -4.28
CA ALA A 91 9.54 17.76 -4.49
C ALA A 91 10.51 17.05 -5.46
N VAL A 92 11.46 16.27 -4.93
CA VAL A 92 12.15 15.21 -5.67
C VAL A 92 11.28 13.96 -5.60
N ILE A 93 10.68 13.58 -6.72
CA ILE A 93 9.75 12.45 -6.79
C ILE A 93 10.57 11.18 -7.04
N LYS A 94 10.51 10.24 -6.09
CA LYS A 94 10.98 8.87 -6.30
C LYS A 94 9.74 7.97 -6.32
N ILE A 95 9.44 7.44 -7.50
CA ILE A 95 8.54 6.29 -7.70
C ILE A 95 9.39 5.04 -7.50
#